data_AF-A0A7C3TGG9-F1
#
_entry.id   AF-A0A7C3TGG9-F1
#
_cell.length_a   1.000
_cell.length_b   1.000
_cell.length_c   1.000
_cell.angle_alpha   90.00
_cell.angle_beta   90.00
_cell.angle_gamma   90.00
#
_symmetry.space_group_name_H-M   'P 1'
#
loop_
_entity.id
_entity.type
_entity.pdbx_description
1 polymer ?
#
loop_
_entity_poly.entity_id
_entity_poly.type
_entity_poly.pdbx_seq_one_letter_code
_entity_poly.pdbx_strand_id
1 'polypeptide(L)'
;MQVSPNLKHEVRLFLRRYVGYLEGAKINDLYISLVENSRDLDDLDRKVEGAAAEAEGNGMVRDAETLKSLHENMKKNYFEPQHKR
;
A
#
# COMPACT_ATOMS: atom_id res chain seq x y z
N MET A 1 -1.75 -13.52 -5.24
CA MET A 1 -1.21 -13.61 -3.87
C MET A 1 -2.31 -14.00 -2.87
N GLN A 2 -2.01 -14.77 -1.81
CA GLN A 2 -3.00 -15.08 -0.76
C GLN A 2 -3.11 -13.86 0.18
N VAL A 3 -4.14 -13.05 -0.02
CA VAL A 3 -4.31 -11.78 0.71
C VAL A 3 -5.00 -12.08 2.04
N SER A 4 -4.36 -11.74 3.16
CA SER A 4 -4.95 -11.92 4.49
C SER A 4 -6.28 -11.14 4.58
N PRO A 5 -7.35 -11.73 5.16
CA PRO A 5 -8.62 -11.04 5.37
C PRO A 5 -8.48 -9.76 6.20
N ASN A 6 -7.39 -9.64 6.98
CA ASN A 6 -7.12 -8.47 7.81
C ASN A 6 -6.38 -7.35 7.07
N LEU A 7 -5.85 -7.57 5.86
CA LEU A 7 -5.05 -6.56 5.15
C LEU A 7 -5.84 -5.25 4.95
N LYS A 8 -7.11 -5.35 4.54
CA LYS A 8 -8.00 -4.19 4.37
C LYS A 8 -8.20 -3.40 5.67
N HIS A 9 -8.13 -4.05 6.82
CA HIS A 9 -8.23 -3.37 8.11
C HIS A 9 -6.94 -2.59 8.42
N GLU A 10 -5.79 -3.22 8.21
CA GLU A 10 -4.47 -2.65 8.53
C GLU A 10 -4.10 -1.48 7.63
N VAL A 11 -4.38 -1.60 6.34
CA VAL A 11 -4.22 -0.50 5.38
C VAL A 11 -5.02 0.72 5.85
N ARG A 12 -6.28 0.53 6.25
CA ARG A 12 -7.12 1.61 6.79
C ARG A 12 -6.58 2.19 8.09
N LEU A 13 -6.07 1.36 9.00
CA LEU A 13 -5.48 1.82 10.25
C LEU A 13 -4.22 2.66 10.02
N PHE A 14 -3.34 2.21 9.12
CA PHE A 14 -2.14 2.95 8.74
C PHE A 14 -2.51 4.30 8.14
N LEU A 15 -3.37 4.31 7.11
CA LEU A 15 -3.72 5.53 6.39
C LEU A 15 -4.43 6.56 7.27
N ARG A 16 -5.32 6.10 8.17
CA ARG A 16 -5.96 6.99 9.15
C ARG A 16 -4.96 7.70 10.06
N ARG A 17 -3.86 7.02 10.43
CA ARG A 17 -2.80 7.60 11.27
C ARG A 17 -1.82 8.46 10.48
N TYR A 18 -1.57 8.12 9.22
CA TYR A 18 -0.51 8.71 8.41
C TYR A 18 -0.96 9.99 7.67
N VAL A 19 -2.13 9.97 7.05
CA VAL A 19 -2.68 11.11 6.26
C VAL A 19 -4.08 11.56 6.70
N GLY A 20 -4.75 10.80 7.56
CA GLY A 20 -6.12 11.08 7.97
C GLY A 20 -7.15 10.45 7.02
N TYR A 21 -8.44 10.64 7.35
CA TYR A 21 -9.52 9.81 6.79
C TYR A 21 -9.79 10.04 5.30
N LEU A 22 -9.88 11.30 4.85
CA LEU A 22 -10.27 11.63 3.47
C LEU A 22 -9.16 11.30 2.46
N GLU A 23 -7.92 11.72 2.75
CA GLU A 23 -6.75 11.42 1.92
C GLU A 23 -6.44 9.90 1.93
N GLY A 24 -6.71 9.23 3.05
CA GLY A 24 -6.53 7.78 3.18
C GLY A 24 -7.52 6.94 2.38
N ALA A 25 -8.74 7.40 2.10
CA ALA A 25 -9.73 6.59 1.40
C ALA A 25 -9.32 6.27 -0.06
N LYS A 26 -8.82 7.27 -0.79
CA LYS A 26 -8.35 7.11 -2.18
C LYS A 26 -7.17 6.15 -2.27
N ILE A 27 -6.19 6.29 -1.36
CA ILE A 27 -4.99 5.45 -1.35
C ILE A 27 -5.33 4.02 -0.90
N ASN A 28 -6.30 3.85 0.00
CA ASN A 28 -6.78 2.54 0.41
C ASN A 28 -7.28 1.73 -0.79
N ASP A 29 -8.21 2.29 -1.55
CA ASP A 29 -8.84 1.57 -2.65
C ASP A 29 -7.85 1.25 -3.77
N LEU A 30 -6.95 2.20 -4.07
CA LEU A 30 -5.84 1.98 -4.99
C LEU A 30 -4.97 0.81 -4.51
N TYR A 31 -4.45 0.87 -3.29
CA TYR A 31 -3.51 -0.13 -2.79
C TYR A 31 -4.13 -1.53 -2.72
N ILE A 32 -5.39 -1.64 -2.29
CA ILE A 32 -6.12 -2.91 -2.27
C ILE A 32 -6.29 -3.47 -3.69
N SER A 33 -6.64 -2.62 -4.66
CA SER A 33 -6.72 -3.04 -6.07
C SER A 33 -5.37 -3.56 -6.58
N LEU A 34 -4.26 -2.87 -6.26
CA LEU A 34 -2.92 -3.33 -6.64
C LEU A 34 -2.63 -4.72 -6.06
N VAL A 35 -2.91 -4.92 -4.76
CA VAL A 35 -2.70 -6.20 -4.08
C VAL A 35 -3.54 -7.33 -4.67
N GLU A 36 -4.84 -7.09 -4.92
CA GLU A 36 -5.76 -8.09 -5.48
C GLU A 36 -5.37 -8.48 -6.91
N ASN A 37 -4.80 -7.54 -7.69
CA ASN A 37 -4.32 -7.79 -9.04
C ASN A 37 -2.88 -8.33 -9.09
N SER A 38 -2.18 -8.46 -7.97
CA SER A 38 -0.80 -8.94 -7.93
C SER A 38 -0.68 -10.44 -7.75
N ARG A 39 0.22 -11.02 -8.56
CA ARG A 39 0.50 -12.47 -8.53
C ARG A 39 1.31 -12.83 -7.29
N ASP A 40 2.36 -12.07 -7.04
CA ASP A 40 3.35 -12.23 -5.97
C ASP A 40 3.81 -10.85 -5.46
N LEU A 41 4.78 -10.83 -4.54
CA LEU A 41 5.29 -9.60 -3.95
C LEU A 41 6.09 -8.76 -4.95
N ASP A 42 6.89 -9.38 -5.83
CA ASP A 42 7.70 -8.65 -6.83
C ASP A 42 6.82 -7.97 -7.90
N ASP A 43 5.69 -8.58 -8.26
CA ASP A 43 4.66 -7.96 -9.11
C ASP A 43 3.96 -6.80 -8.38
N LEU A 44 3.71 -6.91 -7.08
CA LEU A 44 3.17 -5.82 -6.28
C LEU A 44 4.15 -4.65 -6.16
N ASP A 45 5.42 -4.91 -5.87
CA ASP A 45 6.48 -3.90 -5.76
C ASP A 45 6.52 -3.04 -7.03
N ARG A 46 6.58 -3.68 -8.21
CA ARG A 46 6.60 -2.97 -9.51
C ARG A 46 5.34 -2.17 -9.77
N LYS A 47 4.17 -2.69 -9.40
CA LYS A 47 2.89 -1.98 -9.56
C LYS A 47 2.78 -0.77 -8.65
N VAL A 48 3.27 -0.88 -7.41
CA VAL A 48 3.32 0.24 -6.46
C VAL A 48 4.28 1.31 -6.96
N GLU A 49 5.47 0.93 -7.43
CA GLU A 49 6.42 1.88 -8.03
C GLU A 49 5.83 2.61 -9.24
N GLY A 50 5.18 1.88 -10.16
CA GLY A 50 4.52 2.47 -11.32
C GLY A 50 3.41 3.45 -10.93
N ALA A 51 2.54 3.06 -9.99
CA ALA A 51 1.46 3.92 -9.52
C ALA A 51 1.99 5.17 -8.77
N ALA A 52 3.07 5.04 -8.01
CA ALA A 52 3.70 6.16 -7.34
C ALA A 52 4.38 7.11 -8.34
N ALA A 53 5.06 6.59 -9.35
CA ALA A 53 5.67 7.40 -10.42
C ALA A 53 4.60 8.15 -11.24
N GLU A 54 3.46 7.52 -11.52
CA GLU A 54 2.32 8.16 -12.17
C GLU A 54 1.73 9.29 -11.30
N ALA A 55 1.58 9.05 -9.99
CA ALA A 55 1.11 10.08 -9.07
C ALA A 55 2.10 11.27 -9.00
N GLU A 56 3.41 11.02 -8.93
CA GLU A 56 4.44 12.07 -8.99
C GLU A 56 4.38 12.86 -10.30
N GLY A 57 4.28 12.18 -11.45
CA GLY A 57 4.18 12.82 -12.76
C GLY A 57 2.95 13.71 -12.93
N ASN A 58 1.87 13.41 -12.19
CA ASN A 58 0.65 14.21 -12.13
C ASN A 58 0.66 15.30 -11.03
N GLY A 59 1.81 15.53 -10.37
CA GLY A 59 1.94 16.52 -9.29
C GLY A 59 1.35 16.08 -7.95
N MET A 60 0.91 14.83 -7.81
CA MET A 60 0.39 14.23 -6.58
C MET A 60 1.50 13.60 -5.74
N VAL A 61 2.56 14.37 -5.45
CA VAL A 61 3.78 13.88 -4.76
C VAL A 61 3.45 13.25 -3.39
N ARG A 62 2.55 13.89 -2.63
CA ARG A 62 2.14 13.38 -1.31
C ARG A 62 1.39 12.05 -1.40
N ASP A 63 0.61 11.83 -2.46
CA ASP A 63 -0.08 10.54 -2.68
C ASP A 63 0.95 9.44 -2.97
N ALA A 64 1.96 9.74 -3.79
CA ALA A 64 3.04 8.81 -4.10
C ALA A 64 3.87 8.41 -2.88
N GLU A 65 4.25 9.39 -2.04
CA GLU A 65 4.97 9.15 -0.78
C GLU A 65 4.14 8.31 0.20
N THR A 66 2.83 8.59 0.27
CA THR A 66 1.89 7.84 1.11
C THR A 66 1.77 6.40 0.64
N LEU A 67 1.66 6.18 -0.67
CA LEU A 67 1.55 4.85 -1.26
C LEU A 67 2.82 4.02 -1.01
N LYS A 68 4.00 4.61 -1.23
CA LYS A 68 5.30 3.98 -0.93
C LYS A 68 5.42 3.64 0.55
N SER A 69 5.08 4.57 1.44
CA SER A 69 5.16 4.37 2.90
C SER A 69 4.20 3.29 3.40
N LEU A 70 2.97 3.26 2.86
CA LEU A 70 2.01 2.19 3.13
C LEU A 70 2.58 0.84 2.70
N HIS A 71 3.11 0.76 1.49
CA HIS A 71 3.61 -0.48 0.92
C HIS A 71 4.77 -1.07 1.75
N GLU A 72 5.76 -0.25 2.10
CA GLU A 72 6.86 -0.64 2.98
C GLU A 72 6.37 -1.12 4.35
N ASN A 73 5.36 -0.46 4.92
CA ASN A 73 4.76 -0.88 6.18
C ASN A 73 4.08 -2.25 6.07
N MET A 74 3.34 -2.49 4.99
CA MET A 74 2.66 -3.77 4.75
C MET A 74 3.65 -4.89 4.43
N LYS A 75 4.73 -4.62 3.70
CA LYS A 75 5.82 -5.57 3.47
C LYS A 75 6.39 -6.06 4.79
N LYS A 76 6.83 -5.13 5.64
CA LYS A 76 7.47 -5.45 6.92
C LYS A 76 6.57 -6.21 7.91
N ASN A 77 5.28 -5.87 7.95
CA ASN A 77 4.39 -6.37 9.01
C ASN A 77 3.47 -7.50 8.56
N TYR A 78 3.25 -7.68 7.26
CA TYR A 78 2.21 -8.56 6.73
C TYR A 78 2.70 -9.53 5.65
N PHE A 79 3.52 -9.08 4.69
CA PHE A 79 3.99 -9.96 3.60
C PHE A 79 5.30 -10.66 3.94
N GLU A 80 6.16 -10.02 4.71
CA GLU A 80 7.41 -10.56 5.24
C GLU A 80 7.42 -10.44 6.76
N PRO A 81 6.53 -11.15 7.48
CA PRO A 81 6.56 -11.13 8.93
C PRO A 81 7.90 -11.72 9.37
N GLN A 82 8.84 -10.85 9.74
CA GLN A 82 10.09 -11.29 10.36
C GLN A 82 9.71 -12.16 11.54
N HIS A 83 10.24 -13.39 11.56
CA HIS A 83 10.05 -14.37 12.61
C HIS A 83 10.03 -13.68 13.98
N LYS A 84 8.83 -13.53 14.56
CA LYS A 84 8.69 -13.20 15.97
C LYS A 84 9.29 -14.39 16.73
N ARG A 85 10.51 -14.21 17.24
CA ARG A 85 11.05 -15.04 18.32
C ARG A 85 10.24 -14.83 19.58
#